data_AF-A0A7S0I4G9-F1
#
_entry.id   AF-A0A7S0I4G9-F1
#
_cell.length_a   1.000
_cell.length_b   1.000
_cell.length_c   1.000
_cell.angle_alpha   90.00
_cell.angle_beta   90.00
_cell.angle_gamma   90.00
#
_symmetry.space_group_name_H-M   'P 1'
#
loop_
_entity.id
_entity.type
_entity.pdbx_description
1 polymer ?
#
loop_
_entity_poly.entity_id
_entity_poly.type
_entity_poly.pdbx_seq_one_letter_code
_entity_poly.pdbx_strand_id
1 'polypeptide(L)'
;VKMIANAPEEAKLMVRRRMAKDNNCLFHSVGYLAEGRQGSICSELRAAVAEHVANDPAINEVLLGTPVQEYCQWIRNEMNWGGETEIFILAKKYNLEIIVVMMAERSSVLTYGGENRAGRIYILYTGQHYDALVGVKEEDNLPEAETRIFPAGEEKFNELAIQAGDFCYQEELKKKSVQLKKMLKCLGCSAILRDTEEFQKHCNEVDHDDDFMFECDEVEVECQATNEDEMAERYHIFYNTDSDPLSNYFLCEFSVDGKTYKSVEHYIQCVRYAPHVNLVNTIRNAKDAFEVLDIVAQTEFEEVSGWENMKQSVITKGMRAKFTQNEQAREALLKSGKKDILLVGGGTWNGVQVEGEEIIGRNVVGRALKDLREEVERVR
;
A
#
# COMPACT_ATOMS: atom_id res chain seq x y z
N VAL A 1 -24.05 -8.64 -32.30
CA VAL A 1 -23.12 -7.51 -32.45
C VAL A 1 -23.81 -6.28 -31.87
N LYS A 2 -23.67 -6.04 -30.56
CA LYS A 2 -24.18 -4.81 -29.94
C LYS A 2 -23.19 -3.70 -30.28
N MET A 3 -23.73 -2.62 -30.83
CA MET A 3 -23.03 -1.39 -31.19
C MET A 3 -22.09 -0.98 -30.05
N ILE A 4 -20.78 -0.97 -30.33
CA ILE A 4 -19.81 -0.29 -29.47
C ILE A 4 -20.12 1.19 -29.65
N ALA A 5 -20.68 1.81 -28.61
CA ALA A 5 -20.93 3.24 -28.60
C ALA A 5 -19.62 3.96 -28.93
N ASN A 6 -19.67 4.89 -29.89
CA ASN A 6 -18.55 5.79 -30.17
C ASN A 6 -18.06 6.42 -28.86
N ALA A 7 -16.74 6.62 -28.77
CA ALA A 7 -16.06 7.31 -27.68
C ALA A 7 -16.88 8.53 -27.21
N PRO A 8 -17.05 8.77 -25.89
CA PRO A 8 -17.64 10.01 -25.46
C PRO A 8 -16.59 11.11 -25.66
N GLU A 9 -16.73 11.87 -26.75
CA GLU A 9 -16.10 13.21 -26.91
C GLU A 9 -16.44 14.17 -25.76
N GLU A 10 -17.33 13.76 -24.85
CA GLU A 10 -17.98 14.58 -23.86
C GLU A 10 -17.40 14.47 -22.42
N ALA A 11 -16.60 13.44 -22.11
CA ALA A 11 -15.99 13.32 -20.78
C ALA A 11 -14.83 14.31 -20.63
N LYS A 12 -15.03 15.36 -19.82
CA LYS A 12 -14.03 16.41 -19.58
C LYS A 12 -13.18 16.15 -18.33
N LEU A 13 -13.73 15.41 -17.38
CA LEU A 13 -13.11 15.13 -16.08
C LEU A 13 -13.39 13.68 -15.69
N MET A 14 -12.55 13.13 -14.81
CA MET A 14 -12.84 11.87 -14.10
C MET A 14 -13.12 12.13 -12.62
N VAL A 15 -14.15 11.47 -12.09
CA VAL A 15 -14.59 11.63 -10.69
C VAL A 15 -14.57 10.27 -9.99
N ARG A 16 -14.15 10.28 -8.72
CA ARG A 16 -14.16 9.12 -7.84
C ARG A 16 -15.58 8.78 -7.36
N ARG A 17 -16.04 7.56 -7.65
CA ARG A 17 -17.21 6.94 -7.04
C ARG A 17 -16.74 5.99 -5.95
N ARG A 18 -17.05 6.35 -4.69
CA ARG A 18 -16.62 5.59 -3.52
C ARG A 18 -17.37 4.26 -3.44
N MET A 19 -16.63 3.15 -3.36
CA MET A 19 -17.20 1.82 -3.16
C MET A 19 -17.39 1.52 -1.67
N ALA A 20 -18.23 0.52 -1.38
CA ALA A 20 -18.43 0.06 -0.02
C ALA A 20 -17.10 -0.39 0.59
N LYS A 21 -16.80 0.03 1.83
CA LYS A 21 -15.64 -0.41 2.61
C LYS A 21 -15.85 -1.80 3.21
N ASP A 22 -16.33 -2.72 2.39
CA ASP A 22 -16.28 -4.15 2.65
C ASP A 22 -15.12 -4.74 1.83
N ASN A 23 -14.66 -5.93 2.22
CA ASN A 23 -13.50 -6.61 1.61
C ASN A 23 -13.67 -6.94 0.10
N ASN A 24 -14.75 -6.45 -0.55
CA ASN A 24 -15.05 -6.63 -1.95
C ASN A 24 -14.88 -5.36 -2.80
N CYS A 25 -14.26 -4.30 -2.28
CA CYS A 25 -14.11 -3.01 -2.98
C CYS A 25 -13.58 -3.12 -4.42
N LEU A 26 -12.65 -4.04 -4.70
CA LEU A 26 -12.19 -4.34 -6.07
C LEU A 26 -13.34 -4.83 -6.96
N PHE A 27 -14.09 -5.84 -6.49
CA PHE A 27 -15.17 -6.45 -7.25
C PHE A 27 -16.36 -5.49 -7.40
N HIS A 28 -16.65 -4.67 -6.39
CA HIS A 28 -17.60 -3.57 -6.50
C HIS A 28 -17.18 -2.59 -7.60
N SER A 29 -15.92 -2.15 -7.59
CA SER A 29 -15.39 -1.19 -8.58
C SER A 29 -15.50 -1.74 -10.00
N VAL A 30 -15.03 -2.97 -10.24
CA VAL A 30 -15.06 -3.59 -11.57
C VAL A 30 -16.49 -3.88 -12.02
N GLY A 31 -17.32 -4.46 -11.15
CA GLY A 31 -18.72 -4.76 -11.47
C GLY A 31 -19.54 -3.50 -11.77
N TYR A 32 -19.28 -2.42 -11.02
CA TYR A 32 -19.90 -1.12 -11.28
C TYR A 32 -19.50 -0.56 -12.63
N LEU A 33 -18.21 -0.56 -12.96
CA LEU A 33 -17.71 0.00 -14.21
C LEU A 33 -18.14 -0.82 -15.44
N ALA A 34 -17.99 -2.13 -15.37
CA ALA A 34 -18.23 -3.03 -16.49
C ALA A 34 -19.72 -3.31 -16.73
N GLU A 35 -20.51 -3.48 -15.67
CA GLU A 35 -21.93 -3.89 -15.78
C GLU A 35 -22.93 -2.84 -15.26
N GLY A 36 -22.47 -1.84 -14.50
CA GLY A 36 -23.37 -0.91 -13.81
C GLY A 36 -24.15 -1.52 -12.66
N ARG A 37 -23.64 -2.62 -12.09
CA ARG A 37 -24.27 -3.34 -10.98
C ARG A 37 -23.48 -3.13 -9.70
N GLN A 38 -24.18 -3.11 -8.57
CA GLN A 38 -23.61 -3.14 -7.22
C GLN A 38 -24.25 -4.26 -6.41
N GLY A 39 -23.60 -4.72 -5.34
CA GLY A 39 -24.13 -5.77 -4.46
C GLY A 39 -23.77 -7.18 -4.92
N SER A 40 -24.75 -7.95 -5.46
CA SER A 40 -24.58 -9.39 -5.76
C SER A 40 -23.48 -9.73 -6.77
N ILE A 41 -22.99 -8.72 -7.50
CA ILE A 41 -21.95 -8.88 -8.51
C ILE A 41 -20.61 -9.36 -7.91
N CYS A 42 -20.34 -9.08 -6.63
CA CYS A 42 -19.08 -9.46 -5.99
C CYS A 42 -18.90 -10.98 -5.92
N SER A 43 -19.91 -11.71 -5.44
CA SER A 43 -19.87 -13.18 -5.34
C SER A 43 -19.80 -13.81 -6.73
N GLU A 44 -20.52 -13.26 -7.72
CA GLU A 44 -20.46 -13.69 -9.13
C GLU A 44 -19.05 -13.53 -9.72
N LEU A 45 -18.41 -12.39 -9.45
CA LEU A 45 -17.06 -12.11 -9.96
C LEU A 45 -16.00 -12.98 -9.30
N ARG A 46 -16.07 -13.18 -7.98
CA ARG A 46 -15.20 -14.11 -7.25
C ARG A 46 -15.32 -15.53 -7.77
N ALA A 47 -16.55 -15.99 -8.02
CA ALA A 47 -16.80 -17.30 -8.60
C ALA A 47 -16.19 -17.42 -10.00
N ALA A 48 -16.33 -16.38 -10.84
CA ALA A 48 -15.73 -16.35 -12.17
C ALA A 48 -14.19 -16.33 -12.13
N VAL A 49 -13.58 -15.65 -11.16
CA VAL A 49 -12.13 -15.69 -10.95
C VAL A 49 -11.68 -17.09 -10.60
N ALA A 50 -12.31 -17.70 -9.59
CA ALA A 50 -11.96 -19.06 -9.18
C ALA A 50 -12.16 -20.10 -10.30
N GLU A 51 -13.21 -19.95 -11.13
CA GLU A 51 -13.43 -20.80 -12.30
C GLU A 51 -12.34 -20.61 -13.36
N HIS A 52 -11.91 -19.37 -13.62
CA HIS A 52 -10.81 -19.12 -14.55
C HIS A 52 -9.50 -19.74 -14.06
N VAL A 53 -9.17 -19.54 -12.78
CA VAL A 53 -7.96 -20.11 -12.15
C VAL A 53 -7.96 -21.64 -12.22
N ALA A 54 -9.10 -22.29 -11.97
CA ALA A 54 -9.20 -23.74 -12.02
C ALA A 54 -9.02 -24.33 -13.44
N ASN A 55 -9.26 -23.53 -14.49
CA ASN A 55 -9.31 -24.01 -15.87
C ASN A 55 -8.15 -23.51 -16.74
N ASP A 56 -7.40 -22.48 -16.33
CA ASP A 56 -6.25 -21.96 -17.07
C ASP A 56 -4.95 -22.63 -16.55
N PRO A 57 -4.36 -23.59 -17.29
CA PRO A 57 -3.16 -24.30 -16.83
C PRO A 57 -1.92 -23.39 -16.73
N ALA A 58 -1.95 -22.18 -17.30
CA ALA A 58 -0.89 -21.19 -17.12
C ALA A 58 -0.92 -20.54 -15.72
N ILE A 59 -2.04 -20.63 -15.00
CA ILE A 59 -2.18 -20.18 -13.62
C ILE A 59 -1.98 -21.39 -12.71
N ASN A 60 -0.83 -21.43 -12.04
CA ASN A 60 -0.39 -22.58 -11.23
C ASN A 60 0.04 -22.16 -9.83
N GLU A 61 0.40 -23.13 -8.98
CA GLU A 61 0.73 -22.89 -7.56
C GLU A 61 1.92 -21.95 -7.37
N VAL A 62 2.85 -21.97 -8.32
CA VAL A 62 4.03 -21.09 -8.36
C VAL A 62 3.60 -19.63 -8.54
N LEU A 63 2.66 -19.36 -9.47
CA LEU A 63 2.12 -18.01 -9.67
C LEU A 63 1.22 -17.55 -8.51
N LEU A 64 0.43 -18.46 -7.94
CA LEU A 64 -0.55 -18.14 -6.90
C LEU A 64 0.05 -18.11 -5.48
N GLY A 65 1.22 -18.70 -5.29
CA GLY A 65 1.84 -18.93 -3.98
C GLY A 65 1.11 -19.95 -3.10
N THR A 66 0.10 -20.65 -3.63
CA THR A 66 -0.75 -21.61 -2.92
C THR A 66 -1.34 -22.63 -3.90
N PRO A 67 -1.75 -23.84 -3.45
CA PRO A 67 -2.41 -24.81 -4.32
C PRO A 67 -3.66 -24.25 -5.02
N VAL A 68 -3.85 -24.60 -6.30
CA VAL A 68 -4.93 -24.04 -7.15
C VAL A 68 -6.30 -24.22 -6.51
N GLN A 69 -6.59 -25.37 -5.93
CA GLN A 69 -7.88 -25.65 -5.29
C GLN A 69 -8.07 -24.83 -4.01
N GLU A 70 -6.99 -24.60 -3.26
CA GLU A 70 -7.00 -23.76 -2.06
C GLU A 70 -7.23 -22.29 -2.42
N TYR A 71 -6.54 -21.77 -3.45
CA TYR A 71 -6.79 -20.44 -4.00
C TYR A 71 -8.25 -20.26 -4.41
N CYS A 72 -8.79 -21.23 -5.15
CA CYS A 72 -10.16 -21.22 -5.62
C CYS A 72 -11.18 -21.16 -4.47
N GLN A 73 -10.89 -21.78 -3.33
CA GLN A 73 -11.73 -21.69 -2.13
C GLN A 73 -11.54 -20.34 -1.43
N TRP A 74 -10.28 -19.91 -1.30
CA TRP A 74 -9.89 -18.65 -0.68
C TRP A 74 -10.55 -17.45 -1.36
N ILE A 75 -10.45 -17.32 -2.69
CA ILE A 75 -10.95 -16.13 -3.39
C ILE A 75 -12.49 -16.03 -3.39
N ARG A 76 -13.19 -17.16 -3.23
CA ARG A 76 -14.66 -17.21 -3.10
C ARG A 76 -15.16 -16.68 -1.76
N ASN A 77 -14.31 -16.62 -0.73
CA ASN A 77 -14.67 -16.03 0.55
C ASN A 77 -14.66 -14.50 0.45
N GLU A 78 -15.80 -13.87 0.71
CA GLU A 78 -15.98 -12.41 0.61
C GLU A 78 -15.15 -11.60 1.59
N MET A 79 -14.58 -12.24 2.63
CA MET A 79 -13.66 -11.59 3.57
C MET A 79 -12.25 -11.39 3.00
N ASN A 80 -11.89 -12.11 1.94
CA ASN A 80 -10.55 -12.05 1.35
C ASN A 80 -10.46 -10.95 0.30
N TRP A 81 -9.38 -10.20 0.30
CA TRP A 81 -9.19 -9.10 -0.64
C TRP A 81 -8.78 -9.64 -2.00
N GLY A 82 -9.34 -9.06 -3.06
CA GLY A 82 -8.84 -9.28 -4.41
C GLY A 82 -7.70 -8.30 -4.72
N GLY A 83 -6.81 -8.69 -5.63
CA GLY A 83 -5.67 -7.88 -6.04
C GLY A 83 -5.33 -8.04 -7.52
N GLU A 84 -4.04 -8.07 -7.81
CA GLU A 84 -3.51 -8.10 -9.17
C GLU A 84 -3.99 -9.31 -10.00
N THR A 85 -3.98 -10.51 -9.40
CA THR A 85 -4.45 -11.73 -10.06
C THR A 85 -5.91 -11.61 -10.48
N GLU A 86 -6.78 -11.12 -9.59
CA GLU A 86 -8.20 -10.87 -9.90
C GLU A 86 -8.35 -9.83 -11.01
N ILE A 87 -7.61 -8.72 -10.94
CA ILE A 87 -7.67 -7.65 -11.95
C ILE A 87 -7.33 -8.21 -13.33
N PHE A 88 -6.24 -8.96 -13.46
CA PHE A 88 -5.84 -9.56 -14.73
C PHE A 88 -6.90 -10.51 -15.30
N ILE A 89 -7.49 -11.35 -14.45
CA ILE A 89 -8.53 -12.30 -14.84
C ILE A 89 -9.81 -11.58 -15.24
N LEU A 90 -10.21 -10.56 -14.49
CA LEU A 90 -11.41 -9.77 -14.76
C LEU A 90 -11.25 -8.95 -16.06
N ALA A 91 -10.05 -8.44 -16.35
CA ALA A 91 -9.73 -7.79 -17.63
C ALA A 91 -9.98 -8.75 -18.82
N LYS A 92 -9.53 -10.01 -18.70
CA LYS A 92 -9.83 -11.06 -19.70
C LYS A 92 -11.32 -11.35 -19.79
N LYS A 93 -12.00 -11.56 -18.64
CA LYS A 93 -13.43 -11.90 -18.57
C LYS A 93 -14.30 -10.88 -19.30
N TYR A 94 -14.05 -9.59 -19.07
CA TYR A 94 -14.82 -8.51 -19.67
C TYR A 94 -14.35 -8.08 -21.05
N ASN A 95 -13.19 -8.59 -21.51
CA ASN A 95 -12.51 -8.10 -22.70
C ASN A 95 -12.28 -6.58 -22.68
N LEU A 96 -11.86 -6.08 -21.52
CA LEU A 96 -11.54 -4.67 -21.26
C LEU A 96 -10.11 -4.56 -20.72
N GLU A 97 -9.45 -3.42 -20.98
CA GLU A 97 -8.30 -3.03 -20.18
C GLU A 97 -8.80 -2.53 -18.81
N ILE A 98 -8.10 -2.89 -17.74
CA ILE A 98 -8.34 -2.31 -16.41
C ILE A 98 -7.13 -1.46 -16.07
N ILE A 99 -7.35 -0.16 -15.93
CA ILE A 99 -6.33 0.82 -15.57
C ILE A 99 -6.43 1.10 -14.08
N VAL A 100 -5.38 0.78 -13.34
CA VAL A 100 -5.28 1.04 -11.90
C VAL A 100 -4.53 2.35 -11.71
N VAL A 101 -5.23 3.38 -11.22
CA VAL A 101 -4.62 4.65 -10.82
C VAL A 101 -4.10 4.51 -9.40
N MET A 102 -2.80 4.56 -9.22
CA MET A 102 -2.13 4.52 -7.92
C MET A 102 -2.17 5.92 -7.31
N MET A 103 -2.97 6.12 -6.26
CA MET A 103 -3.09 7.41 -5.58
C MET A 103 -1.82 7.71 -4.77
N ALA A 104 -1.12 8.79 -5.13
CA ALA A 104 0.11 9.23 -4.47
C ALA A 104 0.31 10.75 -4.66
N GLU A 105 1.41 11.31 -4.13
CA GLU A 105 1.81 12.72 -4.39
C GLU A 105 1.92 13.03 -5.89
N ARG A 106 2.34 12.03 -6.67
CA ARG A 106 2.24 12.01 -8.13
C ARG A 106 1.64 10.68 -8.54
N SER A 107 0.36 10.72 -8.88
CA SER A 107 -0.38 9.52 -9.24
C SER A 107 0.15 8.93 -10.54
N SER A 108 0.13 7.62 -10.62
CA SER A 108 0.57 6.87 -11.80
C SER A 108 -0.47 5.81 -12.17
N VAL A 109 -0.30 5.18 -13.33
CA VAL A 109 -1.24 4.16 -13.82
C VAL A 109 -0.55 2.84 -14.12
N LEU A 110 -1.23 1.74 -13.81
CA LEU A 110 -0.87 0.39 -14.24
C LEU A 110 -1.97 -0.15 -15.16
N THR A 111 -1.59 -0.77 -16.27
CA THR A 111 -2.52 -1.24 -17.31
C THR A 111 -2.57 -2.77 -17.32
N TYR A 112 -3.76 -3.33 -17.13
CA TYR A 112 -4.02 -4.77 -17.21
C TYR A 112 -4.90 -5.09 -18.42
N GLY A 113 -4.68 -6.25 -19.04
CA GLY A 113 -5.49 -6.75 -20.16
C GLY A 113 -4.71 -6.95 -21.46
N GLY A 114 -3.60 -6.26 -21.70
CA GLY A 114 -2.83 -6.36 -22.95
C GLY A 114 -3.55 -5.76 -24.16
N GLU A 115 -3.00 -5.96 -25.37
CA GLU A 115 -3.48 -5.31 -26.60
C GLU A 115 -4.85 -5.82 -27.10
N ASN A 116 -5.52 -5.05 -27.98
CA ASN A 116 -6.75 -5.40 -28.70
C ASN A 116 -8.02 -5.63 -27.82
N ARG A 117 -8.22 -4.82 -26.78
CA ARG A 117 -9.44 -4.86 -25.95
C ARG A 117 -10.56 -3.97 -26.48
N ALA A 118 -11.80 -4.28 -26.10
CA ALA A 118 -12.99 -3.56 -26.57
C ALA A 118 -13.13 -2.15 -26.00
N GLY A 119 -12.38 -1.84 -24.94
CA GLY A 119 -12.36 -0.58 -24.23
C GLY A 119 -11.54 -0.73 -22.97
N ARG A 120 -11.58 0.30 -22.11
CA ARG A 120 -10.86 0.35 -20.84
C ARG A 120 -11.70 0.94 -19.72
N ILE A 121 -11.46 0.52 -18.49
CA ILE A 121 -12.09 1.05 -17.27
C ILE A 121 -11.00 1.53 -16.31
N TYR A 122 -11.33 2.48 -15.43
CA TYR A 122 -10.37 3.07 -14.50
C TYR A 122 -10.79 2.83 -13.06
N ILE A 123 -9.91 2.24 -12.26
CA ILE A 123 -10.08 2.07 -10.82
C ILE A 123 -9.00 2.84 -10.08
N LEU A 124 -9.37 3.53 -8.99
CA LEU A 124 -8.44 4.25 -8.12
C LEU A 124 -8.04 3.34 -6.95
N TYR A 125 -6.74 3.13 -6.76
CA TYR A 125 -6.20 2.43 -5.60
C TYR A 125 -5.62 3.43 -4.60
N THR A 126 -6.13 3.38 -3.38
CA THR A 126 -5.75 4.32 -2.30
C THR A 126 -4.66 3.80 -1.36
N GLY A 127 -4.09 2.62 -1.65
CA GLY A 127 -3.15 1.92 -0.77
C GLY A 127 -3.77 0.77 0.04
N GLN A 128 -5.09 0.80 0.26
CA GLN A 128 -5.85 -0.24 0.97
C GLN A 128 -7.30 -0.42 0.49
N HIS A 129 -7.71 0.31 -0.55
CA HIS A 129 -9.08 0.31 -1.03
C HIS A 129 -9.14 0.70 -2.51
N TYR A 130 -10.07 0.07 -3.24
CA TYR A 130 -10.37 0.37 -4.63
C TYR A 130 -11.68 1.13 -4.78
N ASP A 131 -11.66 2.17 -5.60
CA ASP A 131 -12.84 2.93 -6.01
C ASP A 131 -12.95 3.00 -7.53
N ALA A 132 -14.13 3.27 -8.05
CA ALA A 132 -14.34 3.46 -9.48
C ALA A 132 -14.02 4.92 -9.89
N LEU A 133 -13.38 5.11 -11.04
CA LEU A 133 -13.26 6.40 -11.70
C LEU A 133 -14.15 6.44 -12.93
N VAL A 134 -15.00 7.46 -13.01
CA VAL A 134 -15.99 7.62 -14.09
C VAL A 134 -15.84 8.97 -14.75
N GLY A 135 -16.06 9.01 -16.06
CA GLY A 135 -15.98 10.22 -16.87
C GLY A 135 -17.27 11.03 -16.78
N VAL A 136 -17.16 12.33 -16.58
CA VAL A 136 -18.29 13.26 -16.51
C VAL A 136 -18.04 14.52 -17.33
N LYS A 137 -19.12 15.21 -17.73
CA LYS A 137 -19.04 16.53 -18.37
C LYS A 137 -18.71 17.63 -17.36
N GLU A 138 -19.36 17.55 -16.20
CA GLU A 138 -19.30 18.49 -15.08
C GLU A 138 -19.41 17.67 -13.77
N GLU A 139 -18.91 18.20 -12.64
CA GLU A 139 -18.79 17.46 -11.37
C GLU A 139 -20.13 16.90 -10.85
N ASP A 140 -21.23 17.64 -11.05
CA ASP A 140 -22.58 17.33 -10.54
C ASP A 140 -23.42 16.43 -11.47
N ASN A 141 -22.80 15.74 -12.44
CA ASN A 141 -23.54 14.85 -13.34
C ASN A 141 -24.27 13.72 -12.60
N LEU A 142 -25.52 13.46 -12.99
CA LEU A 142 -26.29 12.30 -12.52
C LEU A 142 -25.56 10.98 -12.89
N PRO A 143 -25.58 9.94 -12.01
CA PRO A 143 -24.91 8.65 -12.26
C PRO A 143 -25.31 7.96 -13.58
N GLU A 144 -26.48 8.28 -14.12
CA GLU A 144 -27.01 7.70 -15.38
C GLU A 144 -26.33 8.29 -16.63
N ALA A 145 -25.63 9.41 -16.50
CA ALA A 145 -24.96 10.13 -17.58
C ALA A 145 -23.43 10.01 -17.55
N GLU A 146 -22.88 9.16 -16.67
CA GLU A 146 -21.43 8.99 -16.54
C GLU A 146 -20.86 7.96 -17.52
N THR A 147 -19.65 8.23 -17.99
CA THR A 147 -18.88 7.30 -18.82
C THR A 147 -18.12 6.34 -17.92
N ARG A 148 -18.42 5.04 -18.02
CA ARG A 148 -17.70 4.00 -17.26
C ARG A 148 -16.65 3.25 -18.08
N ILE A 149 -16.90 3.10 -19.38
CA ILE A 149 -16.02 2.40 -20.32
C ILE A 149 -15.52 3.42 -21.34
N PHE A 150 -14.21 3.50 -21.50
CA PHE A 150 -13.50 4.40 -22.40
C PHE A 150 -12.89 3.63 -23.57
N PRO A 151 -12.55 4.30 -24.68
CA PRO A 151 -11.81 3.70 -25.78
C PRO A 151 -10.42 3.20 -25.36
N ALA A 152 -10.01 2.06 -25.91
CA ALA A 152 -8.64 1.56 -25.77
C ALA A 152 -7.65 2.40 -26.62
N GLY A 153 -6.40 2.50 -26.18
CA GLY A 153 -5.31 3.23 -26.83
C GLY A 153 -5.22 4.73 -26.55
N GLU A 154 -6.21 5.37 -25.91
CA GLU A 154 -6.25 6.83 -25.78
C GLU A 154 -5.56 7.35 -24.51
N GLU A 155 -4.35 7.93 -24.66
CA GLU A 155 -3.56 8.49 -23.54
C GLU A 155 -4.24 9.63 -22.79
N LYS A 156 -5.04 10.45 -23.47
CA LYS A 156 -5.76 11.58 -22.85
C LYS A 156 -6.60 11.19 -21.63
N PHE A 157 -7.17 9.99 -21.63
CA PHE A 157 -7.98 9.51 -20.51
C PHE A 157 -7.11 9.04 -19.34
N ASN A 158 -5.87 8.59 -19.59
CA ASN A 158 -4.92 8.32 -18.52
C ASN A 158 -4.50 9.61 -17.81
N GLU A 159 -4.31 10.71 -18.56
CA GLU A 159 -4.00 12.02 -17.98
C GLU A 159 -5.15 12.51 -17.08
N LEU A 160 -6.40 12.40 -17.52
CA LEU A 160 -7.56 12.73 -16.69
C LEU A 160 -7.65 11.84 -15.44
N ALA A 161 -7.33 10.56 -15.57
CA ALA A 161 -7.34 9.63 -14.45
C ALA A 161 -6.25 9.96 -13.41
N ILE A 162 -5.05 10.33 -13.87
CA ILE A 162 -3.94 10.79 -13.02
C ILE A 162 -4.32 12.07 -12.30
N GLN A 163 -4.88 13.06 -13.00
CA GLN A 163 -5.35 14.31 -12.40
C GLN A 163 -6.41 14.05 -11.32
N ALA A 164 -7.33 13.11 -11.56
CA ALA A 164 -8.32 12.71 -10.55
C ALA A 164 -7.67 12.03 -9.33
N GLY A 165 -6.64 11.20 -9.54
CA GLY A 165 -5.83 10.61 -8.48
C GLY A 165 -5.12 11.65 -7.63
N ASP A 166 -4.45 12.61 -8.27
CA ASP A 166 -3.73 13.71 -7.60
C ASP A 166 -4.68 14.57 -6.80
N PHE A 167 -5.83 14.93 -7.37
CA PHE A 167 -6.87 15.68 -6.66
C PHE A 167 -7.37 14.91 -5.43
N CYS A 168 -7.65 13.61 -5.56
CA CYS A 168 -8.05 12.77 -4.44
C CYS A 168 -6.98 12.73 -3.34
N TYR A 169 -5.70 12.62 -3.72
CA TYR A 169 -4.59 12.66 -2.76
C TYR A 169 -4.55 13.99 -2.00
N GLN A 170 -4.66 15.12 -2.70
CA GLN A 170 -4.68 16.45 -2.07
C GLN A 170 -5.87 16.64 -1.13
N GLU A 171 -7.05 16.15 -1.51
CA GLU A 171 -8.25 16.21 -0.65
C GLU A 171 -8.10 15.35 0.62
N GLU A 172 -7.50 14.16 0.51
CA GLU A 172 -7.20 13.36 1.69
C GLU A 172 -6.14 14.03 2.57
N LEU A 173 -5.12 14.71 2.00
CA LEU A 173 -4.19 15.54 2.77
C LEU A 173 -4.88 16.70 3.50
N LYS A 174 -5.80 17.40 2.83
CA LYS A 174 -6.59 18.47 3.47
C LYS A 174 -7.47 17.94 4.59
N LYS A 175 -8.12 16.79 4.41
CA LYS A 175 -8.92 16.14 5.45
C LYS A 175 -8.07 15.69 6.64
N LYS A 176 -6.88 15.15 6.38
CA LYS A 176 -5.89 14.84 7.41
C LYS A 176 -5.44 16.10 8.16
N SER A 177 -5.43 17.26 7.51
CA SER A 177 -5.04 18.53 8.15
C SER A 177 -6.13 19.20 9.01
N VAL A 178 -7.38 18.70 9.02
CA VAL A 178 -8.51 19.31 9.74
C VAL A 178 -9.29 18.25 10.54
N GLN A 179 -9.08 18.20 11.87
CA GLN A 179 -9.87 17.38 12.80
C GLN A 179 -10.42 18.24 13.94
N LEU A 180 -11.74 18.25 14.11
CA LEU A 180 -12.43 18.96 15.19
C LEU A 180 -12.43 18.07 16.45
N LYS A 181 -11.82 18.53 17.54
CA LYS A 181 -11.89 17.86 18.86
C LYS A 181 -12.75 18.68 19.82
N LYS A 182 -13.57 17.98 20.61
CA LYS A 182 -14.27 18.57 21.75
C LYS A 182 -13.28 18.76 22.89
N MET A 183 -13.13 19.99 23.34
CA MET A 183 -12.21 20.43 24.38
C MET A 183 -13.00 21.24 25.41
N LEU A 184 -12.47 21.41 26.61
CA LEU A 184 -13.10 22.23 27.65
C LEU A 184 -12.50 23.63 27.64
N LYS A 185 -13.34 24.64 27.47
CA LYS A 185 -12.98 26.04 27.65
C LYS A 185 -13.32 26.48 29.06
N CYS A 186 -12.32 26.88 29.83
CA CYS A 186 -12.53 27.50 31.13
C CYS A 186 -13.29 28.83 30.98
N LEU A 187 -14.39 29.03 31.71
CA LEU A 187 -15.17 30.27 31.64
C LEU A 187 -14.52 31.42 32.40
N GLY A 188 -13.71 31.12 33.42
CA GLY A 188 -12.97 32.14 34.18
C GLY A 188 -11.84 32.82 33.41
N CYS A 189 -11.11 32.10 32.54
CA CYS A 189 -9.95 32.66 31.82
C CYS A 189 -9.86 32.30 30.33
N SER A 190 -10.85 31.59 29.78
CA SER A 190 -10.88 31.14 28.37
C SER A 190 -9.76 30.17 27.94
N ALA A 191 -9.04 29.55 28.88
CA ALA A 191 -8.07 28.50 28.56
C ALA A 191 -8.78 27.28 27.94
N ILE A 192 -8.15 26.67 26.93
CA ILE A 192 -8.65 25.47 26.23
C ILE A 192 -7.89 24.26 26.73
N LEU A 193 -8.60 23.29 27.29
CA LEU A 193 -8.03 22.14 28.00
C LEU A 193 -8.59 20.85 27.42
N ARG A 194 -7.77 19.79 27.42
CA ARG A 194 -8.09 18.58 26.66
C ARG A 194 -9.21 17.77 27.29
N ASP A 195 -9.29 17.78 28.62
CA ASP A 195 -10.23 16.98 29.38
C ASP A 195 -10.50 17.58 30.77
N THR A 196 -11.37 16.91 31.52
CA THR A 196 -11.76 17.32 32.88
C THR A 196 -10.58 17.28 33.87
N GLU A 197 -9.59 16.40 33.68
CA GLU A 197 -8.44 16.30 34.58
C GLU A 197 -7.52 17.51 34.43
N GLU A 198 -7.21 17.90 33.19
CA GLU A 198 -6.49 19.14 32.91
C GLU A 198 -7.26 20.37 33.38
N PHE A 199 -8.59 20.38 33.22
CA PHE A 199 -9.43 21.46 33.73
C PHE A 199 -9.38 21.59 35.25
N GLN A 200 -9.49 20.49 35.98
CA GLN A 200 -9.37 20.52 37.44
C GLN A 200 -7.98 20.97 37.89
N LYS A 201 -6.93 20.49 37.22
CA LYS A 201 -5.56 20.93 37.52
C LYS A 201 -5.40 22.44 37.28
N HIS A 202 -5.91 22.94 36.15
CA HIS A 202 -5.90 24.35 35.80
C HIS A 202 -6.62 25.22 36.85
N CYS A 203 -7.82 24.82 37.31
CA CYS A 203 -8.56 25.52 38.36
C CYS A 203 -7.81 25.59 39.70
N ASN A 204 -6.90 24.65 39.97
CA ASN A 204 -6.09 24.66 41.19
C ASN A 204 -4.81 25.50 41.07
N GLU A 205 -4.33 25.75 39.85
CA GLU A 205 -3.04 26.40 39.58
C GLU A 205 -3.20 27.86 39.14
N VAL A 206 -4.36 28.23 38.60
CA VAL A 206 -4.66 29.57 38.07
C VAL A 206 -5.72 30.23 38.95
N ASP A 207 -5.47 31.48 39.33
CA ASP A 207 -6.42 32.28 40.10
C ASP A 207 -7.49 32.88 39.17
N HIS A 208 -8.76 32.66 39.50
CA HIS A 208 -9.93 33.11 38.73
C HIS A 208 -10.81 34.02 39.60
N ASP A 209 -11.72 34.77 38.98
CA ASP A 209 -12.76 35.49 39.73
C ASP A 209 -13.74 34.47 40.37
N ASP A 210 -14.10 34.67 41.64
CA ASP A 210 -14.77 33.67 42.50
C ASP A 210 -16.08 33.12 41.88
N ASP A 211 -16.75 33.91 41.05
CA ASP A 211 -18.03 33.58 40.43
C ASP A 211 -17.93 32.46 39.37
N PHE A 212 -16.74 32.13 38.84
CA PHE A 212 -16.57 31.18 37.73
C PHE A 212 -15.48 30.11 37.94
N MET A 213 -15.02 29.92 39.18
CA MET A 213 -13.81 29.16 39.53
C MET A 213 -13.82 27.68 39.09
N PHE A 214 -14.99 27.10 38.74
CA PHE A 214 -15.10 25.70 38.30
C PHE A 214 -16.04 25.49 37.09
N GLU A 215 -16.33 26.54 36.32
CA GLU A 215 -17.22 26.43 35.16
C GLU A 215 -16.44 26.29 33.85
N CYS A 216 -16.87 25.35 33.00
CA CYS A 216 -16.34 25.16 31.66
C CYS A 216 -17.46 24.92 30.63
N ASP A 217 -17.19 25.33 29.40
CA ASP A 217 -18.00 24.99 28.22
C ASP A 217 -17.27 23.98 27.34
N GLU A 218 -18.00 23.04 26.74
CA GLU A 218 -17.46 22.25 25.64
C GLU A 218 -17.34 23.11 24.37
N VAL A 219 -16.16 23.15 23.79
CA VAL A 219 -15.87 23.85 22.54
C VAL A 219 -15.23 22.91 21.54
N GLU A 220 -15.53 23.12 20.25
CA GLU A 220 -14.88 22.40 19.16
C GLU A 220 -13.68 23.23 18.68
N VAL A 221 -12.50 22.63 18.73
CA VAL A 221 -11.24 23.29 18.33
C VAL A 221 -10.65 22.53 17.15
N GLU A 222 -10.23 23.27 16.13
CA GLU A 222 -9.42 22.75 15.04
C GLU A 222 -8.03 22.42 15.59
N CYS A 223 -7.71 21.13 15.67
CA CYS A 223 -6.40 20.66 16.09
C CYS A 223 -5.67 20.03 14.89
N GLN A 224 -4.37 20.27 14.78
CA GLN A 224 -3.49 19.48 13.91
C GLN A 224 -2.92 18.32 14.72
N ALA A 225 -3.32 17.08 14.37
CA ALA A 225 -2.54 15.84 14.37
C ALA A 225 -3.48 14.63 14.25
N THR A 226 -3.28 13.81 13.23
CA THR A 226 -3.92 12.51 12.98
C THR A 226 -3.16 11.37 13.68
N ASN A 227 -3.72 10.16 13.72
CA ASN A 227 -2.97 8.94 14.10
C ASN A 227 -1.73 8.70 13.22
N GLU A 228 -1.67 9.22 11.98
CA GLU A 228 -0.44 9.21 11.17
C GLU A 228 0.62 10.16 11.72
N ASP A 229 0.23 11.27 12.36
CA ASP A 229 1.15 12.19 13.04
C ASP A 229 1.65 11.57 14.36
N GLU A 230 0.80 10.87 15.11
CA GLU A 230 1.25 10.09 16.28
C GLU A 230 2.16 8.92 15.88
N MET A 231 1.82 8.20 14.80
CA MET A 231 2.68 7.16 14.25
C MET A 231 3.96 7.74 13.66
N ALA A 232 3.94 8.90 13.00
CA ALA A 232 5.12 9.57 12.47
C ALA A 232 5.98 10.18 13.58
N GLU A 233 5.40 10.61 14.71
CA GLU A 233 6.14 11.05 15.89
C GLU A 233 6.87 9.87 16.54
N ARG A 234 6.20 8.71 16.66
CA ARG A 234 6.72 7.52 17.33
C ARG A 234 7.62 6.66 16.45
N TYR A 235 7.29 6.54 15.18
CA TYR A 235 7.90 5.61 14.23
C TYR A 235 8.49 6.32 13.01
N HIS A 236 9.63 5.81 12.55
CA HIS A 236 10.13 6.03 11.21
C HIS A 236 9.61 4.89 10.34
N ILE A 237 8.60 5.19 9.54
CA ILE A 237 7.92 4.22 8.66
C ILE A 237 8.60 4.21 7.31
N PHE A 238 8.88 3.01 6.79
CA PHE A 238 9.38 2.83 5.44
C PHE A 238 8.74 1.60 4.78
N TYR A 239 8.87 1.53 3.46
CA TYR A 239 8.38 0.43 2.62
C TYR A 239 9.56 -0.19 1.87
N ASN A 240 9.44 -1.46 1.50
CA ASN A 240 10.40 -2.06 0.60
C ASN A 240 10.19 -1.52 -0.82
N THR A 241 11.01 -0.54 -1.21
CA THR A 241 11.08 0.04 -2.56
C THR A 241 12.52 0.07 -3.06
N ASP A 242 12.73 0.29 -4.35
CA ASP A 242 14.06 0.50 -4.93
C ASP A 242 14.66 1.89 -4.64
N SER A 243 13.85 2.81 -4.11
CA SER A 243 14.19 4.22 -3.89
C SER A 243 14.55 4.57 -2.45
N ASP A 244 14.11 3.77 -1.46
CA ASP A 244 14.35 4.04 -0.04
C ASP A 244 15.63 3.36 0.47
N PRO A 245 16.67 4.10 0.93
CA PRO A 245 17.90 3.49 1.42
C PRO A 245 17.74 2.57 2.64
N LEU A 246 16.61 2.58 3.36
CA LEU A 246 16.30 1.60 4.40
C LEU A 246 15.80 0.26 3.85
N SER A 247 15.20 0.26 2.66
CA SER A 247 14.65 -0.90 1.97
C SER A 247 15.69 -1.98 1.66
N ASN A 248 15.30 -3.24 1.76
CA ASN A 248 16.14 -4.35 1.31
C ASN A 248 16.28 -4.41 -0.23
N TYR A 249 15.43 -3.68 -0.95
CA TYR A 249 15.38 -3.63 -2.41
C TYR A 249 16.26 -2.52 -3.00
N PHE A 250 16.64 -1.55 -2.17
CA PHE A 250 17.50 -0.45 -2.56
C PHE A 250 18.84 -0.94 -3.11
N LEU A 251 19.17 -0.49 -4.32
CA LEU A 251 20.41 -0.85 -4.99
C LEU A 251 21.59 -0.10 -4.36
N CYS A 252 22.43 -0.86 -3.70
CA CYS A 252 23.59 -0.36 -3.00
C CYS A 252 24.56 -1.52 -2.79
N GLU A 253 25.69 -1.51 -3.50
CA GLU A 253 26.60 -2.65 -3.48
C GLU A 253 27.27 -2.81 -2.11
N PHE A 254 27.35 -4.04 -1.64
CA PHE A 254 28.12 -4.40 -0.45
C PHE A 254 28.69 -5.80 -0.58
N SER A 255 29.72 -6.08 0.22
CA SER A 255 30.40 -7.37 0.22
C SER A 255 30.13 -8.16 1.50
N VAL A 256 29.83 -9.44 1.35
CA VAL A 256 29.72 -10.42 2.45
C VAL A 256 30.52 -11.66 2.07
N ASP A 257 31.40 -12.11 2.98
CA ASP A 257 32.22 -13.31 2.80
C ASP A 257 32.97 -13.35 1.44
N GLY A 258 33.48 -12.20 0.99
CA GLY A 258 34.25 -12.05 -0.25
C GLY A 258 33.39 -12.03 -1.54
N LYS A 259 32.07 -11.98 -1.44
CA LYS A 259 31.14 -11.84 -2.58
C LYS A 259 30.40 -10.51 -2.52
N THR A 260 30.24 -9.88 -3.68
CA THR A 260 29.50 -8.62 -3.83
C THR A 260 28.04 -8.89 -4.19
N TYR A 261 27.14 -8.11 -3.61
CA TYR A 261 25.69 -8.15 -3.84
C TYR A 261 25.17 -6.75 -4.11
N LYS A 262 24.18 -6.64 -5.00
CA LYS A 262 23.60 -5.35 -5.41
C LYS A 262 22.55 -4.80 -4.44
N SER A 263 21.91 -5.67 -3.67
CA SER A 263 20.96 -5.29 -2.62
C SER A 263 20.92 -6.36 -1.53
N VAL A 264 20.24 -6.06 -0.41
CA VAL A 264 20.04 -7.04 0.67
C VAL A 264 19.19 -8.21 0.19
N GLU A 265 18.21 -7.96 -0.68
CA GLU A 265 17.40 -9.02 -1.29
C GLU A 265 18.25 -9.99 -2.13
N HIS A 266 19.17 -9.48 -2.96
CA HIS A 266 20.10 -10.33 -3.70
C HIS A 266 20.90 -11.25 -2.77
N TYR A 267 21.39 -10.70 -1.66
CA TYR A 267 22.14 -11.45 -0.67
C TYR A 267 21.29 -12.53 0.00
N ILE A 268 20.10 -12.16 0.50
CA ILE A 268 19.16 -13.08 1.17
C ILE A 268 18.84 -14.26 0.26
N GLN A 269 18.42 -14.01 -0.97
CA GLN A 269 18.01 -15.08 -1.89
C GLN A 269 19.20 -15.92 -2.38
N CYS A 270 20.38 -15.32 -2.58
CA CYS A 270 21.60 -16.08 -2.87
C CYS A 270 21.98 -17.04 -1.73
N VAL A 271 21.75 -16.66 -0.46
CA VAL A 271 22.01 -17.55 0.69
C VAL A 271 20.90 -18.59 0.81
N ARG A 272 19.63 -18.20 0.62
CA ARG A 272 18.46 -19.09 0.65
C ARG A 272 18.61 -20.25 -0.32
N TYR A 273 19.09 -19.99 -1.53
CA TYR A 273 19.28 -21.01 -2.56
C TYR A 273 20.74 -21.40 -2.77
N ALA A 274 21.60 -21.22 -1.76
CA ALA A 274 23.05 -21.47 -1.86
C ALA A 274 23.46 -22.82 -2.50
N PRO A 275 22.75 -23.95 -2.31
CA PRO A 275 23.07 -25.21 -2.99
C PRO A 275 22.96 -25.15 -4.53
N HIS A 276 22.18 -24.23 -5.08
CA HIS A 276 21.85 -24.17 -6.52
C HIS A 276 22.67 -23.09 -7.22
N VAL A 277 23.93 -23.42 -7.54
CA VAL A 277 24.92 -22.46 -8.06
C VAL A 277 24.44 -21.67 -9.29
N ASN A 278 23.73 -22.31 -10.22
CA ASN A 278 23.22 -21.64 -11.42
C ASN A 278 22.14 -20.61 -11.07
N LEU A 279 21.14 -20.98 -10.25
CA LEU A 279 20.11 -20.07 -9.77
C LEU A 279 20.75 -18.91 -9.00
N VAL A 280 21.70 -19.20 -8.11
CA VAL A 280 22.42 -18.18 -7.32
C VAL A 280 23.19 -17.21 -8.21
N ASN A 281 23.79 -17.67 -9.32
CA ASN A 281 24.44 -16.78 -10.28
C ASN A 281 23.42 -15.93 -11.05
N THR A 282 22.25 -16.48 -11.41
CA THR A 282 21.15 -15.73 -12.01
C THR A 282 20.66 -14.64 -11.05
N ILE A 283 20.34 -14.99 -9.80
CA ILE A 283 19.90 -14.06 -8.75
C ILE A 283 20.94 -12.95 -8.55
N ARG A 284 22.24 -13.29 -8.44
CA ARG A 284 23.28 -12.28 -8.22
C ARG A 284 23.43 -11.29 -9.38
N ASN A 285 23.15 -11.75 -10.60
CA ASN A 285 23.26 -10.94 -11.82
C ASN A 285 21.99 -10.15 -12.16
N ALA A 286 20.86 -10.46 -11.52
CA ALA A 286 19.59 -9.72 -11.67
C ALA A 286 19.81 -8.21 -11.54
N LYS A 287 19.03 -7.43 -12.29
CA LYS A 287 19.18 -5.98 -12.40
C LYS A 287 18.80 -5.28 -11.10
N ASP A 288 17.76 -5.77 -10.43
CA ASP A 288 17.15 -5.19 -9.24
C ASP A 288 16.47 -6.27 -8.38
N ALA A 289 15.95 -5.86 -7.22
CA ALA A 289 15.30 -6.78 -6.31
C ALA A 289 13.97 -7.33 -6.84
N PHE A 290 13.29 -6.63 -7.75
CA PHE A 290 12.04 -7.12 -8.35
C PHE A 290 12.33 -8.29 -9.28
N GLU A 291 13.38 -8.21 -10.10
CA GLU A 291 13.82 -9.34 -10.92
C GLU A 291 14.28 -10.53 -10.06
N VAL A 292 14.93 -10.28 -8.91
CA VAL A 292 15.23 -11.35 -7.94
C VAL A 292 13.97 -12.04 -7.46
N LEU A 293 12.93 -11.26 -7.12
CA LEU A 293 11.64 -11.81 -6.69
C LEU A 293 10.96 -12.59 -7.83
N ASP A 294 11.00 -12.10 -9.08
CA ASP A 294 10.46 -12.82 -10.24
C ASP A 294 11.15 -14.16 -10.47
N ILE A 295 12.50 -14.18 -10.37
CA ILE A 295 13.31 -15.40 -10.50
C ILE A 295 12.94 -16.41 -9.40
N VAL A 296 12.85 -15.94 -8.15
CA VAL A 296 12.53 -16.80 -7.00
C VAL A 296 11.08 -17.26 -7.04
N ALA A 297 10.15 -16.40 -7.45
CA ALA A 297 8.74 -16.76 -7.61
C ALA A 297 8.56 -17.87 -8.63
N GLN A 298 9.40 -17.96 -9.66
CA GLN A 298 9.34 -18.99 -10.70
C GLN A 298 10.16 -20.25 -10.38
N THR A 299 10.82 -20.30 -9.22
CA THR A 299 11.75 -21.39 -8.91
C THR A 299 11.08 -22.56 -8.18
N GLU A 300 11.36 -23.77 -8.63
CA GLU A 300 11.01 -25.02 -7.92
C GLU A 300 12.19 -25.58 -7.11
N PHE A 301 13.31 -24.84 -7.04
CA PHE A 301 14.49 -25.29 -6.32
C PHE A 301 14.27 -25.29 -4.81
N GLU A 302 14.74 -26.34 -4.14
CA GLU A 302 14.68 -26.43 -2.67
C GLU A 302 15.60 -25.40 -2.00
N GLU A 303 15.15 -24.84 -0.89
CA GLU A 303 15.94 -23.93 -0.08
C GLU A 303 17.05 -24.66 0.68
N VAL A 304 18.02 -23.90 1.18
CA VAL A 304 19.05 -24.43 2.06
C VAL A 304 18.41 -25.05 3.32
N SER A 305 18.91 -26.22 3.72
CA SER A 305 18.42 -26.91 4.90
C SER A 305 18.52 -26.03 6.15
N GLY A 306 17.41 -25.95 6.90
CA GLY A 306 17.32 -25.13 8.10
C GLY A 306 17.09 -23.63 7.85
N TRP A 307 16.70 -23.22 6.63
CA TRP A 307 16.45 -21.82 6.29
C TRP A 307 15.60 -21.09 7.33
N GLU A 308 14.50 -21.68 7.77
CA GLU A 308 13.58 -21.07 8.73
C GLU A 308 14.26 -20.65 10.05
N ASN A 309 15.27 -21.41 10.49
CA ASN A 309 16.03 -21.13 11.71
C ASN A 309 17.12 -20.07 11.53
N MET A 310 17.62 -19.89 10.29
CA MET A 310 18.73 -18.99 10.00
C MET A 310 18.31 -17.69 9.29
N LYS A 311 17.10 -17.61 8.72
CA LYS A 311 16.68 -16.47 7.89
C LYS A 311 16.88 -15.12 8.58
N GLN A 312 16.59 -15.01 9.89
CA GLN A 312 16.78 -13.77 10.63
C GLN A 312 18.26 -13.37 10.70
N SER A 313 19.15 -14.30 11.03
CA SER A 313 20.59 -13.99 11.13
C SER A 313 21.20 -13.64 9.77
N VAL A 314 20.71 -14.27 8.69
CA VAL A 314 21.07 -13.92 7.32
C VAL A 314 20.62 -12.49 7.02
N ILE A 315 19.34 -12.15 7.21
CA ILE A 315 18.81 -10.80 6.97
C ILE A 315 19.63 -9.76 7.74
N THR A 316 19.86 -9.95 9.04
CA THR A 316 20.64 -9.03 9.87
C THR A 316 22.09 -8.91 9.38
N LYS A 317 22.73 -9.99 8.95
CA LYS A 317 24.11 -9.97 8.41
C LYS A 317 24.19 -9.14 7.12
N GLY A 318 23.26 -9.34 6.19
CA GLY A 318 23.19 -8.59 4.94
C GLY A 318 22.94 -7.11 5.17
N MET A 319 21.98 -6.79 6.04
CA MET A 319 21.73 -5.41 6.46
C MET A 319 22.97 -4.79 7.10
N ARG A 320 23.64 -5.49 8.03
CA ARG A 320 24.86 -4.95 8.67
C ARG A 320 25.93 -4.63 7.65
N ALA A 321 26.17 -5.50 6.68
CA ALA A 321 27.11 -5.24 5.61
C ALA A 321 26.71 -4.01 4.78
N LYS A 322 25.43 -3.88 4.39
CA LYS A 322 24.92 -2.70 3.67
C LYS A 322 25.16 -1.41 4.45
N PHE A 323 24.69 -1.32 5.70
CA PHE A 323 24.70 -0.07 6.47
C PHE A 323 26.09 0.32 7.01
N THR A 324 27.03 -0.62 7.13
CA THR A 324 28.41 -0.27 7.50
C THR A 324 29.27 0.11 6.31
N GLN A 325 29.01 -0.45 5.12
CA GLN A 325 29.81 -0.21 3.92
C GLN A 325 29.31 0.95 3.06
N ASN A 326 28.05 1.36 3.19
CA ASN A 326 27.45 2.39 2.34
C ASN A 326 27.00 3.63 3.11
N GLU A 327 27.56 4.79 2.74
CA GLU A 327 27.30 6.06 3.41
C GLU A 327 25.85 6.54 3.26
N GLN A 328 25.27 6.45 2.07
CA GLN A 328 23.88 6.85 1.83
C GLN A 328 22.88 6.08 2.70
N ALA A 329 23.03 4.75 2.77
CA ALA A 329 22.19 3.90 3.61
C ALA A 329 22.42 4.20 5.10
N ARG A 330 23.69 4.39 5.51
CA ARG A 330 24.06 4.76 6.88
C ARG A 330 23.43 6.09 7.30
N GLU A 331 23.50 7.12 6.47
CA GLU A 331 22.90 8.42 6.77
C GLU A 331 21.39 8.35 6.87
N ALA A 332 20.72 7.61 5.98
CA ALA A 332 19.28 7.38 6.08
C ALA A 332 18.91 6.69 7.40
N LEU A 333 19.70 5.68 7.81
CA LEU A 333 19.51 5.00 9.08
C LEU A 333 19.67 5.95 10.27
N LEU A 334 20.68 6.81 10.29
CA LEU A 334 20.89 7.79 11.36
C LEU A 334 19.80 8.88 11.38
N LYS A 335 19.28 9.27 10.22
CA LYS A 335 18.18 10.25 10.09
C LYS A 335 16.87 9.78 10.73
N SER A 336 16.69 8.47 10.92
CA SER A 336 15.54 7.94 11.67
C SER A 336 15.55 8.36 13.15
N GLY A 337 16.68 8.85 13.67
CA GLY A 337 16.79 9.47 14.99
C GLY A 337 16.47 8.51 16.13
N LYS A 338 15.68 8.95 17.11
CA LYS A 338 15.29 8.11 18.25
C LYS A 338 14.02 7.29 18.01
N LYS A 339 13.38 7.43 16.85
CA LYS A 339 12.12 6.76 16.54
C LYS A 339 12.32 5.26 16.42
N ASP A 340 11.29 4.48 16.76
CA ASP A 340 11.24 3.07 16.39
C ASP A 340 11.12 2.96 14.86
N ILE A 341 11.68 1.91 14.25
CA ILE A 341 11.65 1.77 12.78
C ILE A 341 10.61 0.70 12.42
N LEU A 342 9.67 1.04 11.53
CA LEU A 342 8.62 0.12 11.05
C LEU A 342 8.74 -0.11 9.55
N LEU A 343 8.89 -1.36 9.14
CA LEU A 343 8.66 -1.77 7.75
C LEU A 343 7.17 -2.08 7.59
N VAL A 344 6.43 -1.26 6.85
CA VAL A 344 5.03 -1.53 6.52
C VAL A 344 4.98 -2.36 5.22
N GLY A 345 4.27 -3.48 5.25
CA GLY A 345 4.27 -4.49 4.18
C GLY A 345 5.32 -5.59 4.42
N GLY A 346 5.66 -6.35 3.36
CA GLY A 346 6.67 -7.42 3.44
C GLY A 346 6.25 -8.66 4.24
N GLY A 347 4.94 -8.83 4.46
CA GLY A 347 4.35 -9.90 5.28
C GLY A 347 4.54 -9.69 6.78
N THR A 348 3.83 -10.47 7.58
CA THR A 348 3.78 -10.33 9.05
C THR A 348 5.05 -10.81 9.77
N TRP A 349 6.05 -11.35 9.04
CA TRP A 349 7.35 -11.70 9.62
C TRP A 349 8.37 -10.58 9.49
N ASN A 350 8.65 -10.13 8.26
CA ASN A 350 9.68 -9.12 8.01
C ASN A 350 9.23 -7.72 8.44
N GLY A 351 7.99 -7.37 8.15
CA GLY A 351 7.39 -6.09 8.47
C GLY A 351 6.12 -6.22 9.31
N VAL A 352 5.21 -5.29 9.10
CA VAL A 352 3.91 -5.19 9.77
C VAL A 352 2.80 -4.84 8.79
N GLN A 353 1.59 -5.24 9.12
CA GLN A 353 0.35 -4.72 8.58
C GLN A 353 -0.22 -3.72 9.59
N VAL A 354 -0.82 -2.64 9.10
CA VAL A 354 -1.45 -1.60 9.93
C VAL A 354 -2.95 -1.65 9.66
N GLU A 355 -3.72 -1.99 10.69
CA GLU A 355 -5.18 -2.09 10.64
C GLU A 355 -5.78 -1.13 11.66
N GLY A 356 -6.12 0.08 11.23
CA GLY A 356 -6.56 1.14 12.15
C GLY A 356 -5.44 1.55 13.10
N GLU A 357 -5.61 1.29 14.40
CA GLU A 357 -4.60 1.55 15.45
C GLU A 357 -3.72 0.32 15.74
N GLU A 358 -4.04 -0.85 15.20
CA GLU A 358 -3.30 -2.07 15.46
C GLU A 358 -2.14 -2.25 14.48
N ILE A 359 -0.97 -2.58 15.03
CA ILE A 359 0.24 -2.95 14.29
C ILE A 359 0.43 -4.45 14.44
N ILE A 360 0.17 -5.19 13.35
CA ILE A 360 0.19 -6.65 13.34
C ILE A 360 1.44 -7.11 12.60
N GLY A 361 2.33 -7.82 13.30
CA GLY A 361 3.49 -8.43 12.68
C GLY A 361 4.71 -8.41 13.58
N ARG A 362 5.73 -9.14 13.15
CA ARG A 362 6.98 -9.26 13.88
C ARG A 362 7.94 -8.14 13.53
N ASN A 363 7.83 -7.37 12.45
CA ASN A 363 8.75 -6.27 12.16
C ASN A 363 10.24 -6.63 12.32
N VAL A 364 10.66 -7.82 11.88
CA VAL A 364 12.04 -8.30 12.09
C VAL A 364 13.06 -7.35 11.45
N VAL A 365 12.75 -6.78 10.29
CA VAL A 365 13.63 -5.84 9.58
C VAL A 365 13.73 -4.52 10.34
N GLY A 366 12.60 -3.92 10.74
CA GLY A 366 12.59 -2.66 11.48
C GLY A 366 13.33 -2.75 12.83
N ARG A 367 13.16 -3.84 13.57
CA ARG A 367 13.93 -4.09 14.80
C ARG A 367 15.42 -4.24 14.54
N ALA A 368 15.80 -5.02 13.52
CA ALA A 368 17.20 -5.14 13.16
C ALA A 368 17.81 -3.78 12.79
N LEU A 369 17.12 -2.96 11.99
CA LEU A 369 17.59 -1.60 11.68
C LEU A 369 17.80 -0.75 12.93
N LYS A 370 16.88 -0.83 13.91
CA LYS A 370 17.02 -0.12 15.19
C LYS A 370 18.29 -0.55 15.94
N ASP A 371 18.52 -1.85 16.06
CA ASP A 371 19.73 -2.38 16.73
C ASP A 371 21.01 -1.95 15.99
N LEU A 372 21.00 -2.02 14.65
CA LEU A 372 22.11 -1.58 13.81
C LEU A 372 22.39 -0.08 13.92
N ARG A 373 21.36 0.75 14.08
CA ARG A 373 21.52 2.20 14.27
C ARG A 373 22.37 2.47 15.51
N GLU A 374 22.07 1.78 16.62
CA GLU A 374 22.85 1.90 17.86
C GLU A 374 24.29 1.42 17.69
N GLU A 375 24.53 0.37 16.91
CA GLU A 375 25.88 -0.11 16.58
C GLU A 375 26.67 0.93 15.80
N VAL A 376 26.07 1.50 14.76
CA VAL A 376 26.74 2.45 13.86
C VAL A 376 26.95 3.81 14.52
N GLU A 377 26.07 4.24 15.43
CA GLU A 377 26.25 5.45 16.24
C GLU A 377 27.48 5.36 17.16
N ARG A 378 27.80 4.18 17.70
CA ARG A 378 28.95 3.97 18.60
C ARG A 378 30.32 3.98 17.91
N VAL A 379 30.33 3.83 16.58
CA VAL A 379 31.57 3.79 15.77
C VAL A 379 31.94 5.18 15.24
N ARG A 380 31.11 6.19 15.50
CA ARG A 380 31.32 7.60 15.17
C ARG A 380 32.05 8.33 16.28
#